data_AF-M3HG74-F1
#
_entry.id   AF-M3HG74-F1
#
_cell.length_a   1.000
_cell.length_b   1.000
_cell.length_c   1.000
_cell.angle_alpha   90.00
_cell.angle_beta   90.00
_cell.angle_gamma   90.00
#
_symmetry.space_group_name_H-M   'P 1'
#
loop_
_entity.id
_entity.type
_entity.pdbx_description
1 polymer ?
#
loop_
_entity_poly.entity_id
_entity_poly.type
_entity_poly.pdbx_seq_one_letter_code
_entity_poly.pdbx_strand_id
1 'polypeptide(L)'
;MNLLQKFILSSGNIQIVSLDTQAKLSILRDDRLAFGMGTKFRKFLGIHSKLQVQNVKKVVLQGELHSNALAAFCFLFYNFGYQIRSIAYTRDPKRVTANSIFVKWNSHELEIVSSRDEWKKKIQILSEFYLAYGMYFRRPI
;
A
#
# COMPACT_ATOMS: atom_id res chain seq x y z
N MET A 1 -4.62 19.30 -14.61
CA MET A 1 -5.18 17.97 -14.28
C MET A 1 -4.64 17.54 -12.93
N ASN A 2 -5.49 17.35 -11.91
CA ASN A 2 -5.02 17.02 -10.56
C ASN A 2 -4.48 15.57 -10.50
N LEU A 3 -3.69 15.25 -9.48
CA LEU A 3 -3.05 13.93 -9.35
C LEU A 3 -4.11 12.81 -9.38
N LEU A 4 -5.23 13.04 -8.70
CA LEU A 4 -6.38 12.16 -8.61
C LEU A 4 -6.99 11.84 -9.99
N GLN A 5 -7.08 12.83 -10.89
CA GLN A 5 -7.50 12.67 -12.28
C GLN A 5 -6.50 11.83 -13.08
N LYS A 6 -5.18 12.02 -12.92
CA LYS A 6 -4.17 11.16 -13.58
C LYS A 6 -4.29 9.70 -13.13
N PHE A 7 -4.54 9.46 -11.85
CA PHE A 7 -4.71 8.13 -11.29
C PHE A 7 -6.02 7.47 -11.71
N ILE A 8 -7.13 8.21 -11.73
CA ILE A 8 -8.44 7.71 -12.20
C ILE A 8 -8.43 7.43 -13.71
N LEU A 9 -7.78 8.28 -14.50
CA LEU A 9 -7.67 8.13 -15.97
C LEU A 9 -6.79 6.95 -16.40
N SER A 10 -6.00 6.38 -15.49
CA SER A 10 -5.47 5.02 -15.68
C SER A 10 -6.59 4.01 -15.45
N SER A 11 -7.62 4.00 -16.30
CA SER A 11 -8.73 3.06 -16.17
C SER A 11 -8.28 1.64 -16.52
N GLY A 12 -8.62 0.68 -15.67
CA GLY A 12 -8.39 -0.75 -15.92
C GLY A 12 -9.29 -1.18 -17.07
N ASN A 13 -8.71 -1.30 -18.26
CA ASN A 13 -9.45 -1.72 -19.44
C ASN A 13 -9.72 -3.23 -19.37
N ILE A 14 -10.91 -3.66 -19.79
CA ILE A 14 -11.20 -5.07 -20.01
C ILE A 14 -10.59 -5.45 -21.34
N GLN A 15 -9.64 -6.38 -21.31
CA GLN A 15 -9.04 -6.98 -22.49
C GLN A 15 -9.75 -8.29 -22.79
N ILE A 16 -10.39 -8.39 -23.95
CA ILE A 16 -10.99 -9.64 -24.41
C ILE A 16 -9.91 -10.45 -25.13
N VAL A 17 -9.74 -11.70 -24.71
CA VAL A 17 -8.86 -12.68 -25.33
C VAL A 17 -9.75 -13.78 -25.91
N SER A 18 -9.75 -13.94 -27.23
CA SER A 18 -10.46 -15.06 -27.87
C SER A 18 -9.59 -16.30 -27.77
N LEU A 19 -10.11 -17.37 -27.16
CA LEU A 19 -9.40 -18.65 -27.04
C LEU A 19 -10.19 -19.69 -27.84
N ASP A 20 -9.77 -19.89 -29.09
CA ASP A 20 -10.49 -20.67 -30.11
C ASP A 20 -11.99 -20.28 -30.27
N THR A 21 -12.62 -20.74 -31.32
CA THR A 21 -13.89 -20.23 -31.86
C THR A 21 -15.11 -20.36 -30.94
N GLN A 22 -15.00 -21.05 -29.79
CA GLN A 22 -16.12 -21.32 -28.89
C GLN A 22 -16.01 -20.69 -27.49
N ALA A 23 -14.85 -20.16 -27.09
CA ALA A 23 -14.67 -19.58 -25.76
C ALA A 23 -14.15 -18.12 -25.80
N LYS A 24 -14.86 -17.23 -25.09
CA LYS A 24 -14.42 -15.85 -24.85
C LYS A 24 -13.86 -15.74 -23.43
N LEU A 25 -12.58 -15.37 -23.31
CA LEU A 25 -11.96 -15.00 -22.04
C LEU A 25 -11.93 -13.47 -21.94
N SER A 26 -12.36 -12.92 -20.81
CA SER A 26 -12.25 -11.48 -20.53
C SER A 26 -11.36 -11.25 -19.32
N ILE A 27 -10.36 -10.38 -19.47
CA ILE A 27 -9.37 -10.07 -18.45
C ILE A 27 -9.50 -8.60 -18.07
N LEU A 28 -9.83 -8.34 -16.80
CA LEU A 28 -9.77 -6.99 -16.25
C LEU A 28 -8.31 -6.63 -15.92
N ARG A 29 -7.73 -5.65 -16.61
CA ARG A 29 -6.32 -5.25 -16.49
C ARG A 29 -6.08 -4.29 -15.33
N ASP A 30 -6.40 -4.75 -14.13
CA ASP A 30 -6.17 -3.97 -12.90
C ASP A 30 -4.70 -3.70 -12.63
N ASP A 31 -3.81 -4.54 -13.15
CA ASP A 31 -2.36 -4.36 -13.10
C ASP A 31 -1.88 -3.01 -13.69
N ARG A 32 -2.68 -2.36 -14.54
CA ARG A 32 -2.34 -1.07 -15.14
C ARG A 32 -2.81 0.14 -14.33
N LEU A 33 -3.61 -0.08 -13.29
CA LEU A 33 -4.11 1.00 -12.45
C LEU A 33 -2.96 1.69 -11.71
N ALA A 34 -3.04 3.01 -11.64
CA ALA A 34 -2.22 3.85 -10.80
C ALA A 34 -0.72 3.62 -10.96
N PHE A 35 -0.23 3.68 -12.20
CA PHE A 35 1.19 3.42 -12.53
C PHE A 35 1.68 2.03 -12.10
N GLY A 36 0.81 1.01 -12.19
CA GLY A 36 1.20 -0.36 -11.86
C GLY A 36 0.93 -0.79 -10.42
N MET A 37 0.36 0.09 -9.59
CA MET A 37 0.02 -0.23 -8.19
C MET A 37 -1.15 -1.21 -8.06
N GLY A 38 -1.87 -1.44 -9.16
CA GLY A 38 -2.78 -2.56 -9.26
C GLY A 38 -4.07 -2.35 -8.47
N THR A 39 -4.64 -3.48 -8.03
CA THR A 39 -5.86 -3.52 -7.21
C THR A 39 -5.75 -2.76 -5.88
N LYS A 40 -4.53 -2.48 -5.39
CA LYS A 40 -4.30 -1.74 -4.13
C LYS A 40 -4.75 -0.29 -4.23
N PHE A 41 -4.78 0.28 -5.43
CA PHE A 41 -5.30 1.62 -5.64
C PHE A 41 -6.78 1.73 -5.24
N ARG A 42 -7.60 0.74 -5.57
CA ARG A 42 -9.03 0.72 -5.20
C ARG A 42 -9.20 0.69 -3.67
N LYS A 43 -8.42 -0.15 -2.99
CA LYS A 43 -8.41 -0.21 -1.51
C LYS A 43 -7.98 1.13 -0.91
N PHE A 44 -6.94 1.76 -1.48
CA PHE A 44 -6.46 3.06 -1.05
C PHE A 44 -7.54 4.13 -1.13
N LEU A 45 -8.32 4.22 -2.23
CA LEU A 45 -9.37 5.24 -2.36
C LEU A 45 -10.40 5.18 -1.22
N GLY A 46 -10.82 3.98 -0.83
CA GLY A 46 -11.76 3.82 0.30
C GLY A 46 -11.15 4.17 1.65
N ILE A 47 -9.86 3.91 1.86
CA ILE A 47 -9.16 4.31 3.08
C ILE A 47 -8.95 5.84 3.10
N HIS A 48 -8.48 6.39 1.99
CA HIS A 48 -8.21 7.81 1.81
C HIS A 48 -9.46 8.66 2.09
N SER A 49 -10.62 8.29 1.53
CA SER A 49 -11.86 9.03 1.77
C SER A 49 -12.22 9.07 3.27
N LYS A 50 -12.06 7.95 3.99
CA LYS A 50 -12.35 7.89 5.42
C LYS A 50 -11.37 8.74 6.23
N LEU A 51 -10.08 8.68 5.89
CA LEU A 51 -9.04 9.47 6.55
C LEU A 51 -9.20 10.97 6.29
N GLN A 52 -9.65 11.38 5.10
CA GLN A 52 -9.96 12.78 4.81
C GLN A 52 -11.09 13.31 5.69
N VAL A 53 -12.18 12.56 5.84
CA VAL A 53 -13.30 12.93 6.73
C VAL A 53 -12.83 13.11 8.18
N GLN A 54 -11.87 12.32 8.61
CA GLN A 54 -11.28 12.39 9.97
C GLN A 54 -10.12 13.39 10.08
N ASN A 55 -9.82 14.14 9.02
CA ASN A 55 -8.68 15.05 8.92
C ASN A 55 -7.33 14.42 9.31
N VAL A 56 -7.16 13.11 9.06
CA VAL A 56 -5.91 12.42 9.35
C VAL A 56 -4.85 12.81 8.32
N LYS A 57 -3.68 13.23 8.81
CA LYS A 57 -2.52 13.61 7.98
C LYS A 57 -1.32 12.69 8.13
N LYS A 58 -1.30 11.88 9.19
CA LYS A 58 -0.21 10.95 9.50
C LYS A 58 -0.74 9.53 9.46
N VAL A 59 -0.03 8.65 8.76
CA VAL A 59 -0.36 7.22 8.69
C VAL A 59 0.85 6.39 9.06
N VAL A 60 0.58 5.24 9.67
CA VAL A 60 1.59 4.23 9.91
C VAL A 60 1.29 3.04 9.01
N LEU A 61 2.28 2.64 8.23
CA LEU A 61 2.20 1.50 7.33
C LEU A 61 3.10 0.38 7.87
N GLN A 62 2.67 -0.86 7.70
CA GLN A 62 3.37 -2.02 8.23
C GLN A 62 3.25 -3.21 7.30
N GLY A 63 4.33 -3.99 7.17
CA GLY A 63 4.32 -5.18 6.33
C GLY A 63 5.72 -5.68 5.98
N GLU A 64 5.78 -6.55 4.99
CA GLU A 64 7.05 -7.05 4.45
C GLU A 64 7.63 -6.02 3.46
N LEU A 65 8.94 -5.77 3.54
CA LEU A 65 9.64 -4.71 2.80
C LEU A 65 9.54 -4.87 1.28
N HIS A 66 9.52 -6.12 0.80
CA HIS A 66 9.43 -6.48 -0.61
C HIS A 66 8.00 -6.71 -1.10
N SER A 67 6.98 -6.46 -0.27
CA SER A 67 5.60 -6.75 -0.62
C SER A 67 5.00 -5.67 -1.51
N ASN A 68 4.18 -6.12 -2.48
CA ASN A 68 3.38 -5.22 -3.32
C ASN A 68 2.44 -4.35 -2.48
N ALA A 69 1.99 -4.83 -1.31
CA ALA A 69 1.08 -4.08 -0.46
C ALA A 69 1.76 -2.87 0.17
N LEU A 70 2.89 -3.07 0.85
CA LEU A 70 3.58 -1.99 1.55
C LEU A 70 4.07 -0.94 0.55
N ALA A 71 4.70 -1.38 -0.54
CA ALA A 71 5.19 -0.48 -1.59
C ALA A 71 4.08 0.37 -2.21
N ALA A 72 2.95 -0.24 -2.58
CA ALA A 72 1.84 0.48 -3.18
C ALA A 72 1.21 1.50 -2.22
N PHE A 73 1.01 1.13 -0.95
CA PHE A 73 0.45 2.06 0.02
C PHE A 73 1.42 3.20 0.36
N CYS A 74 2.72 2.93 0.55
CA CYS A 74 3.71 3.99 0.75
C CYS A 74 3.65 5.01 -0.39
N PHE A 75 3.68 4.53 -1.64
CA PHE A 75 3.60 5.39 -2.82
C PHE A 75 2.30 6.20 -2.87
N LEU A 76 1.15 5.56 -2.71
CA LEU A 76 -0.15 6.23 -2.82
C LEU A 76 -0.36 7.25 -1.69
N PHE A 77 -0.07 6.89 -0.44
CA PHE A 77 -0.18 7.84 0.67
C PHE A 77 0.78 9.03 0.50
N TYR A 78 2.00 8.79 0.00
CA TYR A 78 3.01 9.85 -0.17
C TYR A 78 2.54 10.86 -1.20
N ASN A 79 2.10 10.36 -2.36
CA ASN A 79 1.60 11.17 -3.46
C ASN A 79 0.32 11.95 -3.10
N PHE A 80 -0.45 11.48 -2.12
CA PHE A 80 -1.65 12.17 -1.64
C PHE A 80 -1.40 13.06 -0.41
N GLY A 81 -0.12 13.31 -0.08
CA GLY A 81 0.29 14.32 0.90
C GLY A 81 0.23 13.87 2.36
N TYR A 82 0.25 12.57 2.63
CA TYR A 82 0.33 12.05 3.99
C TYR A 82 1.78 11.99 4.48
N GLN A 83 1.96 12.24 5.77
CA GLN A 83 3.18 11.91 6.50
C GLN A 83 3.16 10.42 6.85
N ILE A 84 4.25 9.70 6.55
CA ILE A 84 4.27 8.24 6.57
C ILE A 84 5.39 7.73 7.46
N ARG A 85 5.02 6.94 8.47
CA ARG A 85 5.94 6.06 9.20
C ARG A 85 5.72 4.62 8.76
N SER A 86 6.78 3.96 8.32
CA SER A 86 6.75 2.57 7.86
C SER A 86 7.49 1.66 8.83
N ILE A 87 6.87 0.56 9.23
CA ILE A 87 7.46 -0.49 10.06
C ILE A 87 7.47 -1.78 9.24
N ALA A 88 8.61 -2.04 8.62
CA ALA A 88 8.80 -3.14 7.68
C ALA A 88 9.59 -4.29 8.30
N TYR A 89 9.46 -5.48 7.73
CA TYR A 89 10.39 -6.59 7.98
C TYR A 89 10.94 -7.15 6.68
N THR A 90 12.15 -7.68 6.73
CA THR A 90 12.72 -8.50 5.66
C THR A 90 13.61 -9.59 6.25
N ARG A 91 13.60 -10.78 5.65
CA ARG A 91 14.52 -11.86 6.00
C ARG A 91 15.91 -11.66 5.39
N ASP A 92 16.00 -10.89 4.31
CA ASP A 92 17.24 -10.60 3.62
C ASP A 92 17.38 -9.07 3.48
N PRO A 93 18.15 -8.42 4.38
CA PRO A 93 18.34 -6.97 4.35
C PRO A 93 19.18 -6.50 3.16
N LYS A 94 19.93 -7.40 2.51
CA LYS A 94 20.75 -7.08 1.33
C LYS A 94 19.95 -7.15 0.04
N ARG A 95 18.81 -7.85 0.04
CA ARG A 95 17.92 -7.92 -1.12
C ARG A 95 17.43 -6.53 -1.50
N VAL A 96 17.59 -6.17 -2.77
CA VAL A 96 17.03 -4.94 -3.34
C VAL A 96 16.02 -5.33 -4.41
N THR A 97 14.83 -4.73 -4.31
CA THR A 97 13.70 -4.91 -5.24
C THR A 97 13.07 -3.55 -5.52
N ALA A 98 12.30 -3.45 -6.61
CA ALA A 98 11.48 -2.26 -6.87
C ALA A 98 10.60 -1.91 -5.66
N ASN A 99 9.92 -2.90 -5.07
CA ASN A 99 9.06 -2.68 -3.90
C ASN A 99 9.82 -2.08 -2.71
N SER A 100 10.98 -2.64 -2.36
CA SER A 100 11.80 -2.10 -1.26
C SER A 100 12.32 -0.69 -1.55
N ILE A 101 12.58 -0.35 -2.82
CA ILE A 101 12.98 1.01 -3.21
C ILE A 101 11.79 1.97 -3.02
N PHE A 102 10.60 1.58 -3.49
CA PHE A 102 9.38 2.37 -3.30
C PHE A 102 9.07 2.60 -1.83
N VAL A 103 9.18 1.58 -0.97
CA VAL A 103 9.00 1.76 0.48
C VAL A 103 10.01 2.75 1.05
N LYS A 104 11.30 2.61 0.71
CA LYS A 104 12.37 3.50 1.19
C LYS A 104 12.17 4.95 0.76
N TRP A 105 11.80 5.19 -0.49
CA TRP A 105 11.63 6.55 -1.02
C TRP A 105 10.35 7.24 -0.58
N ASN A 106 9.28 6.48 -0.29
CA ASN A 106 7.97 7.02 0.03
C ASN A 106 7.62 6.89 1.52
N SER A 107 8.62 6.72 2.39
CA SER A 107 8.46 6.74 3.84
C SER A 107 9.23 7.92 4.42
N HIS A 108 8.59 8.72 5.27
CA HIS A 108 9.26 9.83 5.97
C HIS A 108 10.08 9.29 7.15
N GLU A 109 9.53 8.27 7.82
CA GLU A 109 10.23 7.46 8.81
C GLU A 109 10.15 6.00 8.39
N LEU A 110 11.26 5.27 8.42
CA LEU A 110 11.30 3.86 8.08
C LEU A 110 12.11 3.08 9.12
N GLU A 111 11.47 2.06 9.67
CA GLU A 111 12.11 1.09 10.54
C GLU A 111 12.02 -0.30 9.91
N ILE A 112 13.13 -1.02 9.89
CA ILE A 112 13.23 -2.36 9.28
C ILE A 112 13.74 -3.33 10.34
N VAL A 113 12.98 -4.39 10.58
CA VAL A 113 13.39 -5.49 11.46
C VAL A 113 13.72 -6.75 10.66
N SER A 114 14.51 -7.63 11.28
CA SER A 114 15.17 -8.76 10.61
C SER A 114 14.26 -9.98 10.41
N SER A 115 13.09 -10.00 11.07
CA SER A 115 12.18 -11.14 10.99
C SER A 115 10.72 -10.75 11.14
N ARG A 116 9.84 -11.63 10.64
CA ARG A 116 8.39 -11.49 10.79
C ARG A 116 7.96 -11.56 12.27
N ASP A 117 8.66 -12.33 13.08
CA ASP A 117 8.28 -12.53 14.49
C ASP A 117 8.68 -11.34 15.34
N GLU A 118 9.87 -10.78 15.12
CA GLU A 118 10.28 -9.49 15.70
C GLU A 118 9.29 -8.39 15.32
N TRP A 119 8.91 -8.33 14.04
CA TRP A 119 7.90 -7.40 13.56
C TRP A 119 6.55 -7.57 14.25
N LYS A 120 6.03 -8.80 14.36
CA LYS A 120 4.76 -9.07 15.05
C LYS A 120 4.80 -8.60 16.51
N LYS A 121 5.86 -8.93 17.25
CA LYS A 121 6.03 -8.51 18.65
C LYS A 121 6.00 -6.99 18.77
N LYS A 122 6.72 -6.32 17.86
CA LYS A 122 6.78 -4.86 17.84
C LYS A 122 5.44 -4.20 17.52
N ILE A 123 4.73 -4.71 16.51
CA ILE A 123 3.40 -4.20 16.15
C ILE A 123 2.40 -4.45 17.29
N GLN A 124 2.51 -5.56 18.01
CA GLN A 124 1.67 -5.84 19.18
C GLN A 124 1.88 -4.78 20.27
N ILE A 125 3.14 -4.55 20.67
CA ILE A 125 3.49 -3.53 21.68
C ILE A 125 3.01 -2.14 21.27
N LEU A 126 3.21 -1.76 20.00
CA LEU A 126 2.75 -0.48 19.49
C LEU A 126 1.22 -0.37 19.50
N SER A 127 0.53 -1.45 19.14
CA SER A 127 -0.95 -1.45 19.14
C SER A 127 -1.49 -1.28 20.56
N GLU A 128 -0.90 -1.95 21.55
CA GLU A 128 -1.24 -1.81 22.96
C GLU A 128 -0.97 -0.38 23.47
N PHE A 129 0.19 0.19 23.11
CA PHE A 129 0.51 1.58 23.40
C PHE A 129 -0.56 2.52 22.83
N TYR A 130 -0.84 2.45 21.53
CA TYR A 130 -1.83 3.35 20.91
C TYR A 130 -3.24 3.17 21.49
N LEU A 131 -3.65 1.95 21.81
CA LEU A 131 -4.93 1.69 22.48
C LEU A 131 -4.98 2.32 23.87
N ALA A 132 -3.91 2.22 24.66
CA ALA A 132 -3.83 2.82 25.99
C ALA A 132 -3.93 4.35 25.96
N TYR A 133 -3.52 4.99 24.86
CA TYR A 133 -3.59 6.44 24.66
C TYR A 133 -4.76 6.90 23.77
N GLY A 134 -5.74 6.03 23.49
CA GLY A 134 -6.95 6.39 22.71
C GLY A 134 -6.71 6.67 21.22
N MET A 135 -5.58 6.22 20.66
CA MET A 135 -5.24 6.36 19.25
C MET A 135 -5.64 5.08 18.47
N TYR A 136 -6.65 5.17 17.61
CA TYR A 136 -7.23 3.99 16.95
C TYR A 136 -6.38 3.49 15.76
N PHE A 137 -5.93 2.24 15.83
CA PHE A 137 -5.41 1.45 14.70
C PHE A 137 -6.43 0.37 14.30
N ARG A 138 -6.96 0.43 13.07
CA ARG A 138 -7.65 -0.72 12.48
C ARG A 138 -6.75 -1.36 11.43
N ARG A 139 -6.53 -2.67 11.53
CA ARG A 139 -5.81 -3.44 10.49
C ARG A 139 -6.52 -3.22 9.14
N PRO A 140 -5.78 -2.92 8.06
CA PRO A 140 -6.34 -3.07 6.72
C PRO A 140 -6.59 -4.56 6.48
N ILE A 141 -7.81 -4.90 6.09
CA ILE A 141 -8.26 -6.24 5.72
C ILE A 141 -7.80 -6.56 4.28
#